data_AF-A0A950XNB4-F1
#
_entry.id   AF-A0A950XNB4-F1
#
_cell.length_a   1.000
_cell.length_b   1.000
_cell.length_c   1.000
_cell.angle_alpha   90.00
_cell.angle_beta   90.00
_cell.angle_gamma   90.00
#
_symmetry.space_group_name_H-M   'P 1'
#
loop_
_entity.id
_entity.type
_entity.pdbx_description
1 polymer ?
#
loop_
_entity_poly.entity_id
_entity_poly.type
_entity_poly.pdbx_seq_one_letter_code
_entity_poly.pdbx_strand_id
1 'polypeptide(L)'
;MTRDELFASIVAASPDRDDILYLERTGDTYDWRIVGSESPSATGDPDVWMSFSAAWPFDEPARLHAFFDDLLAELESMADAADRCRWPIDDPWPHHH
;
A
#
# COMPACT_ATOMS: atom_id res chain seq x y z
N MET A 1 -7.55 5.21 -10.28
CA MET A 1 -8.73 5.63 -9.49
C MET A 1 -8.35 6.83 -8.64
N THR A 2 -9.29 7.74 -8.33
CA THR A 2 -9.11 8.77 -7.29
C THR A 2 -9.18 8.14 -5.89
N ARG A 3 -8.86 8.92 -4.85
CA ARG A 3 -8.97 8.48 -3.44
C ARG A 3 -10.39 8.04 -3.07
N ASP A 4 -11.40 8.82 -3.46
CA ASP A 4 -12.80 8.52 -3.16
C ASP A 4 -13.29 7.28 -3.94
N GLU A 5 -12.88 7.15 -5.21
CA GLU A 5 -13.18 5.98 -6.03
C GLU A 5 -12.54 4.71 -5.46
N LEU A 6 -11.29 4.80 -5.00
CA LEU A 6 -10.56 3.72 -4.35
C LEU A 6 -11.32 3.26 -3.09
N PHE A 7 -11.67 4.20 -2.21
CA PHE A 7 -12.44 3.90 -1.00
C PHE A 7 -13.75 3.19 -1.34
N ALA A 8 -14.56 3.78 -2.22
CA ALA A 8 -15.84 3.21 -2.63
C ALA A 8 -15.68 1.81 -3.23
N SER A 9 -14.63 1.57 -4.02
CA SER A 9 -14.35 0.27 -4.62
C SER A 9 -13.96 -0.79 -3.59
N ILE A 10 -13.12 -0.45 -2.60
CA ILE A 10 -12.73 -1.39 -1.54
C ILE A 10 -13.95 -1.74 -0.68
N VAL A 11 -14.76 -0.74 -0.31
CA VAL A 11 -15.99 -0.97 0.46
C VAL A 11 -16.97 -1.84 -0.32
N ALA A 12 -17.14 -1.61 -1.62
CA ALA A 12 -18.02 -2.42 -2.45
C ALA A 12 -17.57 -3.88 -2.57
N ALA A 13 -16.25 -4.13 -2.53
CA ALA A 13 -15.69 -5.47 -2.58
C ALA A 13 -15.71 -6.20 -1.22
N SER A 14 -15.73 -5.45 -0.11
CA SER A 14 -15.83 -5.98 1.27
C SER A 14 -14.85 -7.13 1.56
N PRO A 15 -13.53 -6.92 1.42
CA PRO A 15 -12.50 -7.93 1.70
C PRO A 15 -12.59 -8.50 3.12
N ASP A 16 -12.34 -9.80 3.25
CA ASP A 16 -12.24 -10.46 4.56
C ASP A 16 -10.91 -10.10 5.26
N ARG A 17 -10.84 -10.38 6.55
CA ARG A 17 -9.65 -10.21 7.38
C ARG A 17 -8.43 -10.95 6.84
N ASP A 18 -8.64 -12.13 6.27
CA ASP A 18 -7.57 -13.00 5.78
C ASP A 18 -7.24 -12.75 4.31
N ASP A 19 -7.98 -11.86 3.62
CA ASP A 19 -7.67 -11.45 2.26
C ASP A 19 -6.42 -10.57 2.24
N ILE A 20 -5.50 -10.87 1.33
CA ILE A 20 -4.33 -10.04 1.08
C ILE A 20 -4.70 -9.01 0.02
N LEU A 21 -4.70 -7.74 0.38
CA LEU A 21 -4.88 -6.65 -0.56
C LEU A 21 -3.51 -6.19 -1.05
N TYR A 22 -3.41 -5.99 -2.35
CA TYR A 22 -2.34 -5.23 -2.98
C TYR A 22 -2.89 -3.85 -3.36
N LEU A 23 -2.20 -2.80 -2.93
CA LEU A 23 -2.55 -1.41 -3.19
C LEU A 23 -1.32 -0.70 -3.75
N GLU A 24 -1.50 0.03 -4.84
CA GLU A 24 -0.44 0.80 -5.49
C GLU A 24 -0.88 2.23 -5.82
N ARG A 25 0.10 3.12 -5.94
CA ARG A 25 -0.05 4.50 -6.41
C ARG A 25 0.91 4.75 -7.57
N THR A 26 0.40 5.36 -8.63
CA THR A 26 1.16 5.84 -9.79
C THR A 26 0.70 7.26 -10.13
N GLY A 27 1.59 8.24 -9.97
CA GLY A 27 1.23 9.65 -10.01
C GLY A 27 0.08 9.93 -9.05
N ASP A 28 -0.96 10.61 -9.50
CA ASP A 28 -2.14 10.94 -8.69
C ASP A 28 -3.25 9.87 -8.75
N THR A 29 -2.91 8.66 -9.18
CA THR A 29 -3.87 7.57 -9.36
C THR A 29 -3.52 6.35 -8.52
N TYR A 30 -4.55 5.67 -8.02
CA TYR A 30 -4.43 4.43 -7.28
C TYR A 30 -5.02 3.25 -8.06
N ASP A 31 -4.50 2.06 -7.80
CA ASP A 31 -5.07 0.78 -8.21
C ASP A 31 -4.96 -0.24 -7.07
N TRP A 32 -5.88 -1.18 -7.01
CA TRP A 32 -5.91 -2.18 -5.95
C TRP A 32 -6.56 -3.49 -6.38
N ARG A 33 -6.20 -4.58 -5.71
CA ARG A 33 -6.79 -5.90 -5.92
C ARG A 33 -6.62 -6.80 -4.70
N ILE A 34 -7.53 -7.75 -4.52
CA ILE A 34 -7.33 -8.89 -3.63
C ILE A 34 -6.43 -9.89 -4.35
N VAL A 35 -5.38 -10.33 -3.68
CA VAL A 35 -4.39 -11.29 -4.18
C VAL A 35 -4.59 -12.61 -3.46
N GLY A 36 -4.64 -13.69 -4.22
CA GLY A 36 -4.63 -15.05 -3.66
C GLY A 36 -3.24 -15.45 -3.14
N SER A 37 -3.00 -16.76 -3.02
CA SER A 37 -1.73 -17.33 -2.54
C SER A 37 -0.52 -17.12 -3.46
N GLU A 38 -0.70 -16.47 -4.61
CA GLU A 38 0.37 -16.18 -5.56
C GLU A 38 0.91 -14.77 -5.30
N SER A 39 2.23 -14.60 -5.32
CA SER A 39 2.86 -13.29 -5.07
C SER A 39 2.35 -12.26 -6.09
N PRO A 40 1.85 -11.10 -5.65
CA PRO A 40 1.39 -10.08 -6.58
C PRO A 40 2.59 -9.60 -7.40
N SER A 41 2.56 -9.85 -8.70
CA SER A 41 3.48 -9.21 -9.63
C SER A 41 2.94 -7.82 -9.92
N ALA A 42 3.67 -6.76 -9.57
CA ALA A 42 3.29 -5.40 -9.95
C ALA A 42 3.00 -5.37 -11.45
N THR A 43 1.85 -4.82 -11.85
CA THR A 43 1.42 -4.81 -13.26
C THR A 43 2.16 -3.72 -14.07
N GLY A 44 3.09 -3.01 -13.43
CA GLY A 44 3.94 -1.95 -13.98
C GLY A 44 4.99 -1.50 -12.96
N ASP A 45 5.46 -0.26 -13.09
CA ASP A 45 6.39 0.39 -12.16
C ASP A 45 5.64 1.44 -11.31
N PRO A 46 4.94 1.03 -10.24
CA PRO A 46 4.26 1.99 -9.35
C PRO A 46 5.28 2.83 -8.58
N ASP A 47 4.89 4.06 -8.22
CA ASP A 47 5.72 4.93 -7.36
C ASP A 47 5.89 4.27 -5.99
N VAL A 48 4.79 3.73 -5.47
CA VAL A 48 4.73 2.97 -4.22
C VAL A 48 3.65 1.91 -4.27
N TRP A 49 3.89 0.84 -3.54
CA TRP A 49 2.92 -0.23 -3.37
C TRP A 49 3.07 -0.86 -1.99
N MET A 50 2.02 -1.52 -1.52
CA MET A 50 2.09 -2.42 -0.38
C MET A 50 1.12 -3.58 -0.54
N SER A 51 1.43 -4.68 0.15
CA SER A 51 0.53 -5.81 0.33
C SER A 51 0.25 -6.03 1.80
N PHE A 52 -1.02 -6.14 2.19
CA PHE A 52 -1.41 -6.30 3.59
C PHE A 52 -2.73 -7.05 3.72
N SER A 53 -2.94 -7.66 4.89
CA SER A 53 -4.24 -8.19 5.33
C SER A 53 -4.65 -7.42 6.59
N ALA A 54 -5.93 -7.05 6.71
CA ALA A 54 -6.40 -6.25 7.84
C ALA A 54 -7.85 -6.60 8.21
N ALA A 55 -8.18 -6.45 9.50
CA ALA A 55 -9.57 -6.53 9.95
C ALA A 55 -10.28 -5.20 9.66
N TRP A 56 -11.01 -5.15 8.55
CA TRP A 56 -11.74 -3.95 8.10
C TRP A 56 -12.95 -3.67 9.00
N PRO A 57 -13.10 -2.45 9.56
CA PRO A 57 -14.21 -2.09 10.44
C PRO A 57 -15.45 -1.67 9.63
N PHE A 58 -15.98 -2.53 8.76
CA PHE A 58 -17.10 -2.19 7.86
C PHE A 58 -18.40 -1.81 8.59
N ASP A 59 -18.60 -2.31 9.81
CA ASP A 59 -19.77 -1.99 10.65
C ASP A 59 -19.71 -0.60 11.31
N GLU A 60 -18.56 0.09 11.24
CA GLU A 60 -18.32 1.38 11.90
C GLU A 60 -17.86 2.45 10.87
N PRO A 61 -18.78 3.14 10.16
CA PRO A 61 -18.42 4.01 9.04
C PRO A 61 -17.36 5.09 9.35
N ALA A 62 -17.45 5.72 10.52
CA ALA A 62 -16.47 6.74 10.93
C ALA A 62 -15.08 6.13 11.15
N ARG A 63 -15.02 4.92 11.71
CA ARG A 63 -13.77 4.20 11.94
C ARG A 63 -13.20 3.66 10.64
N LEU A 64 -14.06 3.24 9.71
CA LEU A 64 -13.68 2.80 8.37
C LEU A 64 -13.01 3.93 7.57
N HIS A 65 -13.58 5.14 7.62
CA HIS A 65 -12.97 6.31 7.00
C HIS A 65 -11.60 6.63 7.62
N ALA A 66 -11.50 6.70 8.95
CA ALA A 66 -10.23 6.96 9.62
C ALA A 66 -9.17 5.89 9.30
N PHE A 67 -9.56 4.61 9.33
CA PHE A 67 -8.68 3.50 8.97
C PHE A 67 -8.15 3.61 7.54
N PHE A 68 -9.01 3.95 6.59
CA PHE A 68 -8.61 4.14 5.20
C PHE A 68 -7.68 5.36 5.03
N ASP A 69 -7.95 6.45 5.76
CA ASP A 69 -7.11 7.64 5.74
C ASP A 69 -5.70 7.36 6.27
N ASP A 70 -5.59 6.63 7.37
CA ASP A 70 -4.31 6.18 7.94
C ASP A 70 -3.58 5.26 6.96
N LEU A 71 -4.28 4.28 6.39
CA LEU A 71 -3.72 3.35 5.41
C LEU A 71 -3.10 4.08 4.20
N LEU A 72 -3.81 5.09 3.67
CA LEU A 72 -3.32 5.84 2.52
C LEU A 72 -2.15 6.75 2.88
N ALA A 73 -2.17 7.35 4.08
CA ALA A 73 -1.05 8.13 4.59
C ALA A 73 0.21 7.27 4.75
N GLU A 74 0.08 6.02 5.24
CA GLU A 74 1.18 5.07 5.32
C GLU A 74 1.74 4.75 3.93
N LEU A 75 0.87 4.46 2.94
CA LEU A 75 1.29 4.22 1.55
C LEU A 75 2.07 5.41 0.98
N GLU A 76 1.51 6.61 1.12
CA GLU A 76 2.09 7.84 0.57
C GLU A 76 3.39 8.24 1.26
N SER A 77 3.55 7.91 2.54
CA SER A 77 4.81 8.14 3.27
C SER A 77 5.99 7.38 2.68
N MET A 78 5.73 6.23 2.02
CA MET A 78 6.76 5.45 1.35
C MET A 78 7.22 6.12 0.03
N ALA A 79 6.41 7.02 -0.56
CA ALA A 79 6.72 7.65 -1.83
C ALA A 79 7.73 8.79 -1.65
N ASP A 80 7.75 9.40 -0.46
CA ASP A 80 8.73 10.39 -0.04
C ASP A 80 10.05 9.74 0.43
N ALA A 81 10.23 8.44 0.22
CA ALA A 81 11.49 7.74 0.45
C ALA A 81 12.50 8.10 -0.66
N ALA A 82 12.87 9.37 -0.73
CA ALA A 82 14.20 9.75 -1.14
C ALA A 82 15.21 8.91 -0.31
N ASP A 83 15.72 7.85 -0.93
CA ASP A 83 17.05 7.29 -0.72
C ASP A 83 17.41 6.80 0.71
N ARG A 84 16.45 6.46 1.58
CA ARG A 84 16.79 6.01 2.95
C ARG A 84 17.40 4.60 3.02
N CYS A 85 17.14 3.74 2.04
CA CYS A 85 17.65 2.37 2.00
C CYS A 85 18.68 2.15 0.88
N ARG A 86 19.03 3.17 0.10
CA ARG A 86 20.13 3.07 -0.85
C ARG A 86 21.42 3.32 -0.09
N TRP A 87 22.05 2.22 0.30
CA TRP A 87 23.43 2.26 0.73
C TRP A 87 24.26 2.88 -0.42
N PRO A 88 25.05 3.94 -0.17
CA PRO A 88 25.92 4.50 -1.20
C PRO A 88 26.79 3.39 -1.77
N ILE A 89 26.82 3.27 -3.10
CA ILE A 89 27.65 2.25 -3.79
C ILE A 89 29.13 2.35 -3.36
N ASP A 90 29.54 3.54 -2.95
CA ASP A 90 30.92 3.87 -2.61
C ASP A 90 31.31 3.54 -1.15
N ASP A 91 30.46 2.90 -0.33
CA ASP A 91 30.73 2.66 1.09
C ASP A 91 30.84 1.16 1.48
N PRO A 92 31.88 0.39 1.09
CA PRO A 92 31.91 -1.05 1.34
C PRO A 92 31.95 -1.42 2.83
N TRP A 93 31.08 -2.33 3.25
CA TRP A 93 31.03 -2.93 4.59
C TRP A 93 32.06 -4.07 4.74
N PRO A 94 32.66 -4.33 5.94
CA PRO A 94 32.65 -3.54 7.17
C PRO A 94 33.84 -2.56 7.27
N HIS A 95 33.62 -1.47 8.00
CA HIS A 95 34.55 -0.32 8.01
C HIS A 95 35.84 -0.51 8.81
N HIS A 96 36.04 -1.56 9.61
CA HIS A 96 37.32 -1.84 10.29
C HIS A 96 37.41 -3.33 10.69
N HIS A 97 38.60 -3.91 10.52
CA HIS A 97 39.04 -5.19 11.10
C HIS A 97 39.87 -4.94 12.37
#